data_AF-A0A2N9IE31-F1
#
_entry.id   AF-A0A2N9IE31-F1
#
_cell.length_a   1.000
_cell.length_b   1.000
_cell.length_c   1.000
_cell.angle_alpha   90.00
_cell.angle_beta   90.00
_cell.angle_gamma   90.00
#
_symmetry.space_group_name_H-M   'P 1'
#
loop_
_entity.id
_entity.type
_entity.pdbx_description
1 polymer ?
#
loop_
_entity_poly.entity_id
_entity_poly.type
_entity_poly.pdbx_seq_one_letter_code
_entity_poly.pdbx_strand_id
1 'polypeptide(L)'
;MLGEGLIEKIIRTPFDSVASLQEEVKKIIHAIRQTTIVDVMPLQDRVWKFMENASQYSSIRSAFKQRISLEVKNQRRADVERRYTLELKSEAIKARDSSIAEAELSKVLSRETELRKELELLVTQRGKLENSISLHEEKLPQLQAAVSRIKEEISKIEATPTLETSDMPNFKSYESY
;
A
#
# COMPACT_ATOMS: atom_id res chain seq x y z
N MET A 1 -49.48 -49.58 23.30
CA MET A 1 -50.55 -48.74 23.92
C MET A 1 -50.15 -47.27 23.91
N LEU A 2 -51.09 -46.30 23.96
CA LEU A 2 -50.78 -44.84 23.94
C LEU A 2 -49.80 -44.39 25.05
N GLY A 3 -49.71 -45.12 26.16
CA GLY A 3 -48.84 -44.78 27.31
C GLY A 3 -47.38 -45.25 27.20
N GLU A 4 -47.09 -46.37 26.53
CA GLU A 4 -45.73 -46.97 26.52
C GLU A 4 -44.71 -46.08 25.80
N GLY A 5 -45.10 -45.46 24.68
CA GLY A 5 -44.24 -44.54 23.94
C GLY A 5 -43.99 -43.20 24.66
N LEU A 6 -44.90 -42.77 25.55
CA LEU A 6 -44.67 -41.56 26.35
C LEU A 6 -43.72 -41.83 27.50
N ILE A 7 -43.78 -43.00 28.13
CA ILE A 7 -42.87 -43.38 29.21
C ILE A 7 -41.42 -43.34 28.71
N GLU A 8 -41.15 -43.91 27.53
CA GLU A 8 -39.81 -43.87 26.95
C GLU A 8 -39.35 -42.43 26.65
N LYS A 9 -40.24 -41.59 26.12
CA LYS A 9 -39.95 -40.16 25.90
C LYS A 9 -39.64 -39.43 27.20
N ILE A 10 -40.43 -39.66 28.26
CA ILE A 10 -40.21 -39.05 29.58
C ILE A 10 -38.84 -39.43 30.14
N ILE A 11 -38.46 -40.72 30.05
CA ILE A 11 -37.17 -41.20 30.56
C ILE A 11 -36.00 -40.58 29.79
N ARG A 12 -36.16 -40.34 28.48
CA ARG A 12 -35.11 -39.78 27.62
C ARG A 12 -35.06 -38.25 27.62
N THR A 13 -36.11 -37.56 28.04
CA THR A 13 -36.17 -36.10 28.04
C THR A 13 -35.43 -35.52 29.25
N PRO A 14 -34.35 -34.74 29.05
CA PRO A 14 -33.67 -34.07 30.15
C PRO A 14 -34.57 -33.02 30.79
N PHE A 15 -34.34 -32.73 32.08
CA PHE A 15 -35.17 -31.82 32.88
C PHE A 15 -35.38 -30.44 32.21
N ASP A 16 -34.32 -29.90 31.61
CA ASP A 16 -34.33 -28.59 30.96
C ASP A 16 -35.19 -28.56 29.67
N SER A 17 -35.70 -29.70 29.21
CA SER A 17 -36.50 -29.86 27.98
C SER A 17 -37.87 -30.50 28.23
N VAL A 18 -38.31 -30.66 29.49
CA VAL A 18 -39.57 -31.33 29.84
C VAL A 18 -40.80 -30.67 29.18
N ALA A 19 -40.75 -29.36 28.88
CA ALA A 19 -41.80 -28.66 28.15
C ALA A 19 -42.07 -29.26 26.75
N SER A 20 -41.11 -29.95 26.14
CA SER A 20 -41.30 -30.59 24.82
C SER A 20 -42.30 -31.76 24.86
N LEU A 21 -42.65 -32.27 26.05
CA LEU A 21 -43.60 -33.38 26.25
C LEU A 21 -45.05 -32.91 26.38
N GLN A 22 -45.29 -31.60 26.34
CA GLN A 22 -46.58 -30.99 26.65
C GLN A 22 -47.71 -31.52 25.76
N GLU A 23 -47.48 -31.70 24.47
CA GLU A 23 -48.51 -32.17 23.53
C GLU A 23 -48.85 -33.65 23.72
N GLU A 24 -47.87 -34.49 24.01
CA GLU A 24 -48.12 -35.89 24.34
C GLU A 24 -48.84 -36.06 25.68
N VAL A 25 -48.49 -35.25 26.69
CA VAL A 25 -49.17 -35.23 27.99
C VAL A 25 -50.63 -34.78 27.84
N LYS A 26 -50.91 -33.75 27.02
CA LYS A 26 -52.27 -33.31 26.70
C LYS A 26 -53.11 -34.45 26.10
N LYS A 27 -52.54 -35.22 25.17
CA LYS A 27 -53.22 -36.36 24.53
C LYS A 27 -53.62 -37.43 25.54
N ILE A 28 -52.74 -37.76 26.50
CA ILE A 28 -53.05 -38.75 27.54
C ILE A 28 -54.12 -38.23 28.51
N ILE A 29 -54.00 -36.99 28.98
CA ILE A 29 -55.02 -36.41 29.87
C ILE A 29 -56.37 -36.36 29.17
N HIS A 30 -56.42 -36.00 27.89
CA HIS A 30 -57.65 -36.05 27.11
C HIS A 30 -58.22 -37.47 27.03
N ALA A 31 -57.40 -38.49 26.77
CA ALA A 31 -57.84 -39.88 26.74
C ALA A 31 -58.39 -40.37 28.10
N ILE A 32 -57.75 -40.00 29.21
CA ILE A 32 -58.20 -40.33 30.57
C ILE A 32 -59.58 -39.70 30.86
N ARG A 33 -59.81 -38.45 30.42
CA ARG A 33 -61.12 -37.78 30.55
C ARG A 33 -62.24 -38.56 29.86
N GLN A 34 -61.97 -39.20 28.72
CA GLN A 34 -62.98 -39.94 27.96
C GLN A 34 -63.37 -41.27 28.60
N THR A 35 -62.50 -41.88 29.41
CA THR A 35 -62.74 -43.19 30.07
C THR A 35 -63.54 -43.10 31.39
N THR A 36 -63.79 -41.88 31.88
CA THR A 36 -64.82 -41.45 32.84
C THR A 36 -65.12 -42.36 34.06
N ILE A 37 -64.29 -42.25 35.11
CA ILE A 37 -64.63 -42.55 36.54
C ILE A 37 -63.94 -41.57 37.52
N VAL A 38 -62.87 -40.87 37.11
CA VAL A 38 -62.01 -40.07 38.01
C VAL A 38 -61.79 -38.65 37.48
N ASP A 39 -61.83 -37.65 38.37
CA ASP A 39 -61.45 -36.27 38.06
C ASP A 39 -59.93 -36.15 37.84
N VAL A 40 -59.51 -35.79 36.63
CA VAL A 40 -58.10 -35.66 36.23
C VAL A 40 -57.55 -34.23 36.41
N MET A 41 -58.37 -33.26 36.83
CA MET A 41 -57.94 -31.86 36.96
C MET A 41 -56.78 -31.68 37.95
N PRO A 42 -56.80 -32.33 39.14
CA PRO A 42 -55.68 -32.22 40.07
C PRO A 42 -54.36 -32.78 39.53
N LEU A 43 -54.44 -33.82 38.67
CA LEU A 43 -53.26 -34.40 38.03
C LEU A 43 -52.74 -33.47 36.94
N GLN A 44 -53.62 -32.92 36.11
CA GLN A 44 -53.28 -31.97 35.07
C GLN A 44 -52.57 -30.74 35.67
N ASP A 45 -53.13 -30.13 36.70
CA ASP A 45 -52.53 -28.97 37.37
C ASP A 45 -51.14 -29.28 37.93
N ARG A 46 -50.97 -30.45 38.55
CA ARG A 46 -49.66 -30.88 39.06
C ARG A 46 -48.62 -31.04 37.95
N VAL A 47 -49.01 -31.62 36.82
CA VAL A 47 -48.10 -31.84 35.68
C VAL A 47 -47.73 -30.51 35.03
N TRP A 48 -48.69 -29.60 34.82
CA TRP A 48 -48.40 -28.27 34.27
C TRP A 48 -47.50 -27.46 35.19
N LYS A 49 -47.78 -27.45 36.50
CA LYS A 49 -46.95 -26.76 37.48
C LYS A 49 -45.52 -27.31 37.50
N PHE A 50 -45.34 -28.62 37.34
CA PHE A 50 -44.02 -29.23 37.21
C PHE A 50 -43.28 -28.76 35.96
N MET A 51 -43.95 -28.76 34.80
CA MET A 51 -43.36 -28.30 33.53
C MET A 51 -42.99 -26.81 33.56
N GLU A 52 -43.82 -25.98 34.19
CA GLU A 52 -43.56 -24.56 34.39
C GLU A 52 -42.33 -24.34 35.28
N ASN A 53 -42.27 -25.03 36.43
CA ASN A 53 -41.12 -24.96 37.33
C ASN A 53 -39.81 -25.39 36.65
N ALA A 54 -39.84 -26.44 35.82
CA ALA A 54 -38.67 -26.89 35.08
C ALA A 54 -38.17 -25.83 34.09
N SER A 55 -39.10 -25.16 33.40
CA SER A 55 -38.79 -24.06 32.48
C SER A 55 -38.24 -22.82 33.20
N GLN A 56 -38.78 -22.50 34.38
CA GLN A 56 -38.27 -21.41 35.20
C GLN A 56 -36.84 -21.70 35.71
N TYR A 57 -36.59 -22.93 36.18
CA TYR A 57 -35.27 -23.34 36.63
C TYR A 57 -34.22 -23.26 35.52
N SER A 58 -34.53 -23.75 34.32
CA SER A 58 -33.59 -23.69 33.19
C SER A 58 -33.27 -22.25 32.79
N SER A 59 -34.27 -21.36 32.81
CA SER A 59 -34.10 -19.92 32.59
C SER A 59 -33.18 -19.27 33.63
N ILE A 60 -33.44 -19.51 34.92
CA ILE A 60 -32.62 -18.98 36.02
C ILE A 60 -31.18 -19.49 35.95
N ARG A 61 -31.01 -20.79 35.70
CA ARG A 61 -29.70 -21.44 35.58
C ARG A 61 -28.90 -20.88 34.40
N SER A 62 -29.56 -20.63 33.27
CA SER A 62 -28.95 -20.01 32.09
C SER A 62 -28.51 -18.57 32.38
N ALA A 63 -29.40 -17.76 32.97
CA ALA A 63 -29.09 -16.39 33.36
C ALA A 63 -27.91 -16.33 34.36
N PHE A 64 -27.85 -17.26 35.31
CA PHE A 64 -26.76 -17.35 36.27
C PHE A 64 -25.43 -17.71 35.61
N LYS A 65 -25.41 -18.67 34.66
CA LYS A 65 -24.21 -19.01 33.88
C LYS A 65 -23.68 -17.85 33.05
N GLN A 66 -24.56 -17.00 32.54
CA GLN A 66 -24.20 -15.82 31.74
C GLN A 66 -23.84 -14.61 32.61
N ARG A 67 -24.11 -14.65 33.92
CA ARG A 67 -23.87 -13.52 34.81
C ARG A 67 -22.38 -13.38 35.11
N ILE A 68 -21.77 -12.38 34.48
CA ILE A 68 -20.47 -11.84 34.88
C ILE A 68 -20.68 -10.83 36.01
N SER A 69 -19.75 -10.79 36.97
CA SER A 69 -19.81 -9.77 38.02
C SER A 69 -19.67 -8.38 37.42
N LEU A 70 -20.27 -7.38 38.08
CA LEU A 70 -20.16 -5.98 37.67
C LEU A 70 -18.69 -5.52 37.58
N GLU A 71 -17.87 -5.98 38.53
CA GLU A 71 -16.43 -5.73 38.57
C GLU A 71 -15.72 -6.25 37.32
N VAL A 72 -15.96 -7.51 36.94
CA VAL A 72 -15.35 -8.10 35.73
C VAL A 72 -15.80 -7.37 34.46
N LYS A 73 -17.07 -6.95 34.39
CA LYS A 73 -17.57 -6.16 33.27
C LYS A 73 -16.85 -4.82 33.15
N ASN A 74 -16.73 -4.09 34.26
CA ASN A 74 -16.06 -2.79 34.30
C ASN A 74 -14.57 -2.90 33.95
N GLN A 75 -13.89 -3.91 34.49
CA GLN A 75 -12.48 -4.17 34.19
C GLN A 75 -12.27 -4.43 32.68
N ARG A 76 -13.08 -5.30 32.08
CA ARG A 76 -13.00 -5.59 30.64
C ARG A 76 -13.25 -4.35 29.80
N ARG A 77 -14.22 -3.51 30.19
CA ARG A 77 -14.49 -2.25 29.51
C ARG A 77 -13.28 -1.31 29.56
N ALA A 78 -12.70 -1.12 30.74
CA ALA A 78 -11.52 -0.28 30.92
C ALA A 78 -10.31 -0.78 30.11
N ASP A 79 -10.12 -2.10 30.01
CA ASP A 79 -9.06 -2.69 29.19
C ASP A 79 -9.27 -2.45 27.68
N VAL A 80 -10.52 -2.48 27.21
CA VAL A 80 -10.84 -2.19 25.81
C VAL A 80 -10.69 -0.70 25.51
N GLU A 81 -11.15 0.18 26.39
CA GLU A 81 -11.00 1.64 26.24
C GLU A 81 -9.52 2.06 26.23
N ARG A 82 -8.69 1.43 27.07
CA ARG A 82 -7.23 1.63 27.05
C ARG A 82 -6.62 1.23 25.71
N ARG A 83 -6.95 0.04 25.19
CA ARG A 83 -6.46 -0.44 23.89
C ARG A 83 -6.90 0.45 22.74
N TYR A 84 -8.16 0.86 22.74
CA TYR A 84 -8.69 1.79 21.73
C TYR A 84 -7.93 3.12 21.72
N THR A 85 -7.66 3.68 22.90
CA THR A 85 -6.90 4.93 23.03
C THR A 85 -5.46 4.79 22.54
N LEU A 86 -4.82 3.65 22.79
CA LEU A 86 -3.47 3.37 22.31
C LEU A 86 -3.43 3.26 20.78
N GLU A 87 -4.38 2.52 20.19
CA GLU A 87 -4.46 2.34 18.74
C GLU A 87 -4.69 3.69 18.03
N LEU A 88 -5.55 4.53 18.60
CA LEU A 88 -5.84 5.85 18.05
C LEU A 88 -4.60 6.77 18.06
N LYS A 89 -3.77 6.68 19.11
CA LYS A 89 -2.50 7.40 19.19
C LYS A 89 -1.48 6.86 18.18
N SER A 90 -1.36 5.55 18.03
CA SER A 90 -0.45 4.97 17.03
C SER A 90 -0.86 5.33 15.60
N GLU A 91 -2.15 5.35 15.32
CA GLU A 91 -2.66 5.74 14.00
C GLU A 91 -2.36 7.20 13.69
N ALA A 92 -2.54 8.10 14.67
CA ALA A 92 -2.17 9.51 14.51
C ALA A 92 -0.68 9.72 14.24
N ILE A 93 0.20 8.92 14.88
CA ILE A 93 1.64 8.95 14.62
C ILE A 93 1.94 8.48 13.19
N LYS A 94 1.39 7.33 12.78
CA LYS A 94 1.57 6.80 11.42
C LYS A 94 1.11 7.78 10.34
N ALA A 95 -0.06 8.39 10.53
CA ALA A 95 -0.59 9.37 9.58
C ALA A 95 0.32 10.60 9.45
N ARG A 96 0.85 11.09 10.59
CA ARG A 96 1.83 12.18 10.59
C ARG A 96 3.11 11.80 9.85
N ASP A 97 3.67 10.63 10.15
CA ASP A 97 4.92 10.18 9.54
C ASP A 97 4.76 9.93 8.03
N SER A 98 3.61 9.37 7.61
CA SER A 98 3.26 9.23 6.19
C SER A 98 3.22 10.58 5.48
N SER A 99 2.54 11.57 6.08
CA SER A 99 2.46 12.92 5.51
C SER A 99 3.83 13.59 5.38
N ILE A 100 4.73 13.40 6.36
CA ILE A 100 6.11 13.89 6.28
C ILE A 100 6.87 13.21 5.14
N ALA A 101 6.76 11.89 5.03
CA ALA A 101 7.43 11.12 3.97
C ALA A 101 6.93 11.53 2.57
N GLU A 102 5.63 11.76 2.40
CA GLU A 102 5.03 12.23 1.15
C GLU A 102 5.54 13.63 0.78
N ALA A 103 5.66 14.54 1.75
CA ALA A 103 6.19 15.88 1.51
C ALA A 103 7.67 15.85 1.08
N GLU A 104 8.49 15.03 1.73
CA GLU A 104 9.91 14.85 1.34
C GLU A 104 10.04 14.19 -0.03
N LEU A 105 9.22 13.18 -0.34
CA LEU A 105 9.20 12.57 -1.66
C LEU A 105 8.87 13.58 -2.75
N SER A 106 7.89 14.45 -2.52
CA SER A 106 7.53 15.52 -3.46
C SER A 106 8.70 16.49 -3.71
N LYS A 107 9.45 16.88 -2.67
CA LYS A 107 10.66 17.71 -2.80
C LYS A 107 11.77 17.01 -3.59
N VAL A 108 12.00 15.72 -3.34
CA VAL A 108 13.01 14.94 -4.05
C VAL A 108 12.63 14.82 -5.53
N LEU A 109 11.37 14.53 -5.84
CA LEU A 109 10.88 14.45 -7.21
C LEU A 109 11.01 15.79 -7.93
N SER A 110 10.66 16.91 -7.29
CA SER A 110 10.85 18.22 -7.92
C SER A 110 12.32 18.48 -8.24
N ARG A 111 13.22 18.16 -7.30
CA ARG A 111 14.67 18.31 -7.52
C ARG A 111 15.19 17.40 -8.64
N GLU A 112 14.69 16.17 -8.72
CA GLU A 112 15.02 15.25 -9.81
C GLU A 112 14.63 15.84 -11.17
N THR A 113 13.42 16.41 -11.27
CA THR A 113 12.97 17.02 -12.53
C THR A 113 13.81 18.23 -12.95
N GLU A 114 14.28 19.03 -12.00
CA GLU A 114 15.20 20.14 -12.27
C GLU A 114 16.54 19.63 -12.80
N LEU A 115 17.13 18.64 -12.11
CA LEU A 115 18.42 18.06 -12.51
C LEU A 115 18.35 17.40 -13.88
N ARG A 116 17.22 16.77 -14.24
CA ARG A 116 17.02 16.20 -15.58
C ARG A 116 17.05 17.29 -16.67
N LYS A 117 16.43 18.45 -16.43
CA LYS A 117 16.48 19.58 -17.38
C LYS A 117 17.90 20.15 -17.51
N GLU A 118 18.61 20.26 -16.40
CA GLU A 118 20.00 20.72 -16.39
C GLU A 118 20.91 19.75 -17.17
N LEU A 119 20.72 18.43 -17.00
CA LEU A 119 21.44 17.41 -17.74
C LEU A 119 21.20 17.52 -19.25
N GLU A 120 19.96 17.71 -19.67
CA GLU A 120 19.59 17.87 -21.10
C GLU A 120 20.25 19.10 -21.73
N LEU A 121 20.30 20.22 -20.97
CA LEU A 121 21.01 21.42 -21.39
C LEU A 121 22.51 21.16 -21.56
N LEU A 122 23.14 20.49 -20.59
CA LEU A 122 24.57 20.16 -20.64
C LEU A 122 24.90 19.23 -21.81
N VAL A 123 24.05 18.24 -22.09
CA VAL A 123 24.20 17.35 -23.27
C VAL A 123 24.16 18.16 -24.56
N THR A 124 23.25 19.13 -24.67
CA THR A 124 23.16 20.01 -25.84
C THR A 124 24.41 20.89 -26.00
N GLN A 125 24.90 21.46 -24.89
CA GLN A 125 26.11 22.28 -24.89
C GLN A 125 27.35 21.46 -25.26
N ARG A 126 27.47 20.25 -24.72
CA ARG A 126 28.56 19.33 -25.05
C ARG A 126 28.59 19.03 -26.54
N GLY A 127 27.43 18.70 -27.15
CA GLY A 127 27.36 18.43 -28.59
C GLY A 127 27.79 19.63 -29.45
N LYS A 128 27.49 20.88 -29.03
CA LYS A 128 27.98 22.08 -29.73
C LYS A 128 29.50 22.20 -29.66
N LEU A 129 30.09 21.94 -28.49
CA LEU A 129 31.53 21.97 -28.31
C LEU A 129 32.23 20.86 -29.10
N GLU A 130 31.69 19.64 -29.07
CA GLU A 130 32.18 18.50 -29.86
C GLU A 130 32.21 18.84 -31.36
N ASN A 131 31.12 19.40 -31.90
CA ASN A 131 31.07 19.85 -33.30
C ASN A 131 32.11 20.95 -33.61
N SER A 132 32.31 21.90 -32.69
CA SER A 132 33.30 22.96 -32.86
C SER A 132 34.73 22.42 -32.85
N ILE A 133 35.02 21.46 -31.97
CA ILE A 133 36.32 20.79 -31.89
C ILE A 133 36.60 20.06 -33.20
N SER A 134 35.67 19.22 -33.67
CA SER A 134 35.81 18.49 -34.94
C SER A 134 36.09 19.44 -36.12
N LEU A 135 35.38 20.58 -36.18
CA LEU A 135 35.60 21.58 -37.23
C LEU A 135 37.00 22.20 -37.16
N HIS A 136 37.52 22.45 -35.96
CA HIS A 136 38.89 22.97 -35.78
C HIS A 136 39.95 21.91 -36.07
N GLU A 137 39.72 20.66 -35.67
CA GLU A 137 40.59 19.52 -35.99
C GLU A 137 40.68 19.30 -37.51
N GLU A 138 39.60 19.49 -38.26
CA GLU A 138 39.60 19.39 -39.73
C GLU A 138 40.40 20.52 -40.40
N LYS A 139 40.32 21.74 -39.87
CA LYS A 139 40.99 22.92 -40.45
C LYS A 139 42.47 23.01 -40.11
N LEU A 140 42.89 22.46 -38.97
CA LEU A 140 44.25 22.58 -38.46
C LEU A 140 45.32 22.05 -39.45
N PRO A 141 45.16 20.87 -40.08
CA PRO A 141 46.13 20.36 -41.06
C PRO A 141 46.29 21.29 -42.28
N GLN A 142 45.19 21.88 -42.76
CA GLN A 142 45.23 22.79 -43.91
C GLN A 142 46.06 24.04 -43.59
N LEU A 143 45.88 24.59 -42.38
CA LEU A 143 46.64 25.74 -41.91
C LEU A 143 48.12 25.40 -41.71
N GLN A 144 48.42 24.25 -41.11
CA GLN A 144 49.80 23.77 -40.94
C GLN A 144 50.50 23.57 -42.28
N ALA A 145 49.81 23.03 -43.29
CA ALA A 145 50.34 22.87 -44.63
C ALA A 145 50.63 24.22 -45.30
N ALA A 146 49.73 25.21 -45.16
CA ALA A 146 49.93 26.56 -45.69
C ALA A 146 51.15 27.25 -45.04
N VAL A 147 51.28 27.17 -43.71
CA VAL A 147 52.43 27.73 -42.98
C VAL A 147 53.73 27.07 -43.44
N SER A 148 53.72 25.74 -43.63
CA SER A 148 54.91 25.01 -44.08
C SER A 148 55.35 25.44 -45.49
N ARG A 149 54.41 25.63 -46.42
CA ARG A 149 54.69 26.15 -47.77
C ARG A 149 55.27 27.56 -47.75
N ILE A 150 54.66 28.47 -47.00
CA ILE A 150 55.15 29.86 -46.89
C ILE A 150 56.57 29.86 -46.33
N LYS A 151 56.85 29.03 -45.32
CA LYS A 151 58.20 28.91 -44.75
C LYS A 151 59.23 28.42 -45.78
N GLU A 152 58.83 27.48 -46.64
CA GLU A 152 59.66 27.01 -47.75
C GLU A 152 59.90 28.10 -48.79
N GLU A 153 58.87 28.88 -49.15
CA GLU A 153 58.98 30.03 -50.06
C GLU A 153 59.93 31.10 -49.50
N ILE A 154 59.80 31.46 -48.22
CA ILE A 154 60.72 32.38 -47.54
C ILE A 154 62.16 31.85 -47.65
N SER A 155 62.38 30.57 -47.34
CA SER A 155 63.72 29.96 -47.42
C SER A 155 64.31 30.03 -48.83
N LYS A 156 63.48 29.87 -49.88
CA LYS A 156 63.90 30.00 -51.28
C LYS A 156 64.28 31.43 -51.64
N ILE A 157 63.50 32.42 -51.19
CA ILE A 157 63.77 33.84 -51.40
C ILE A 157 65.08 34.23 -50.71
N GLU A 158 65.27 33.83 -49.45
CA GLU A 158 66.49 34.10 -48.68
C GLU A 158 67.74 33.46 -49.30
N ALA A 159 67.60 32.29 -49.94
CA ALA A 159 68.69 31.64 -50.66
C ALA A 159 68.98 32.25 -52.05
N THR A 160 68.13 33.16 -52.55
CA THR A 160 68.32 33.79 -53.86
C THR A 160 69.38 34.89 -53.75
N PRO A 161 70.45 34.87 -54.56
CA PRO A 161 71.49 35.88 -54.52
C PRO A 161 70.92 37.28 -54.75
N THR A 162 71.26 38.24 -53.89
CA THR A 162 70.83 39.64 -54.05
C THR A 162 71.76 40.34 -55.02
N LEU A 163 71.23 40.91 -56.10
CA LEU A 163 71.99 41.81 -56.97
C LEU A 163 72.08 43.18 -56.30
N GLU A 164 73.29 43.68 -56.07
CA GLU A 164 73.49 45.04 -55.62
C GLU A 164 73.23 46.01 -56.79
N THR A 165 72.80 47.24 -56.52
CA THR A 165 72.51 48.24 -57.57
C THR A 165 73.74 48.60 -58.43
N SER A 166 74.94 48.20 -57.99
CA SER A 166 76.19 48.26 -58.74
C SER A 166 76.32 47.18 -59.84
N ASP A 167 75.54 46.10 -59.76
CA ASP A 167 75.60 44.94 -60.67
C ASP A 167 74.58 45.03 -61.83
N MET A 168 73.72 46.06 -61.86
CA MET A 168 72.83 46.32 -62.99
C MET A 168 73.57 47.12 -64.08
N PRO A 169 73.83 46.56 -65.28
CA PRO A 169 74.43 47.31 -66.37
C PRO A 169 73.49 48.44 -66.78
N ASN A 170 74.04 49.64 -67.04
CA ASN A 170 73.33 50.78 -67.60
C ASN A 170 72.56 50.38 -68.89
N PHE A 171 71.28 50.05 -68.77
CA PHE A 171 70.37 49.98 -69.91
C PHE A 171 70.04 51.41 -70.37
N LYS A 172 70.97 52.03 -71.09
CA LYS A 172 70.69 53.17 -71.97
C LYS A 172 70.51 52.65 -73.41
N SER A 173 69.31 52.91 -73.93
CA SER A 173 68.93 53.06 -75.35
C SER A 173 69.35 51.99 -76.37
N TYR A 174 68.36 51.25 -76.87
CA TYR A 174 68.26 50.95 -78.30
C TYR A 174 66.88 51.40 -78.80
N GLU A 175 66.71 52.71 -78.93
CA GLU A 175 65.91 53.30 -80.02
C GLU A 175 66.89 53.60 -81.16
N SER A 176 66.48 53.32 -82.40
CA SER A 176 67.18 53.53 -83.70
C SER A 176 67.85 52.29 -84.30
N TYR A 177 67.10 51.49 -85.06
CA TYR A 177 67.04 51.53 -86.54
C TYR A 177 65.78 50.81 -87.05
#